data_AF-A0A920NDF7-F1
#
_entry.id   AF-A0A920NDF7-F1
#
_cell.length_a   1.000
_cell.length_b   1.000
_cell.length_c   1.000
_cell.angle_alpha   90.00
_cell.angle_beta   90.00
_cell.angle_gamma   90.00
#
_symmetry.space_group_name_H-M   'P 1'
#
loop_
_entity.id
_entity.type
_entity.pdbx_description
1 polymer ?
#
loop_
_entity_poly.entity_id
_entity_poly.type
_entity_poly.pdbx_seq_one_letter_code
_entity_poly.pdbx_strand_id
1 'polypeptide(L)' 'MANCSNAGPIWRDVEDVVIPNDFLTHPDTACVIECIKILKKEYGDDVAIIGKTMGPWTLGYHCFGVEPFC' A
#
# COMPACT_ATOMS: atom_id res chain seq x y z
N MET A 1 -16.12 -9.22 3.19
CA MET A 1 -15.34 -10.44 2.95
C MET A 1 -14.56 -10.23 1.66
N ALA A 2 -13.25 -9.98 1.74
CA ALA A 2 -12.43 -9.80 0.54
C ALA A 2 -12.34 -11.15 -0.17
N ASN A 3 -12.95 -11.22 -1.34
CA ASN A 3 -12.83 -12.34 -2.25
C ASN A 3 -11.39 -12.37 -2.80
N CYS A 4 -10.52 -13.18 -2.19
CA CYS A 4 -9.26 -13.58 -2.81
C CYS A 4 -9.54 -14.60 -3.92
N SER A 5 -10.07 -14.14 -5.05
CA SER A 5 -10.05 -14.88 -6.31
C SER A 5 -9.24 -14.06 -7.31
N ASN A 6 -7.94 -14.32 -7.39
CA ASN A 6 -7.14 -14.29 -8.63
C ASN A 6 -5.64 -14.39 -8.28
N ALA A 7 -4.99 -15.46 -8.73
CA ALA A 7 -3.53 -15.61 -8.65
C ALA A 7 -2.79 -14.86 -9.77
N GLY A 8 -3.45 -13.90 -10.43
CA GLY A 8 -2.94 -13.17 -11.60
C GLY A 8 -2.75 -11.68 -11.33
N PRO A 9 -2.11 -10.95 -12.26
CA PRO A 9 -1.85 -9.52 -12.12
C PRO A 9 -3.14 -8.70 -12.02
N ILE A 10 -3.08 -7.63 -11.23
CA ILE A 10 -4.18 -6.70 -10.92
C ILE A 10 -4.45 -5.78 -12.12
N TRP A 11 -3.41 -5.33 -12.82
CA TRP A 11 -3.48 -4.41 -13.95
C TRP A 11 -2.83 -5.04 -15.20
N ARG A 12 -3.32 -4.66 -16.38
CA ARG A 12 -2.77 -5.10 -17.68
C ARG A 12 -2.08 -3.94 -18.39
N ASP A 13 -2.74 -2.79 -18.44
CA ASP A 13 -2.25 -1.58 -19.12
C ASP A 13 -2.29 -0.36 -18.18
N VAL A 14 -1.64 0.74 -18.58
CA VAL A 14 -1.51 1.94 -17.73
C VAL A 14 -2.85 2.60 -17.45
N GLU A 15 -3.83 2.41 -18.33
CA GLU A 15 -5.20 2.91 -18.20
C GLU A 15 -5.98 2.20 -17.08
N ASP A 16 -5.56 1.00 -16.65
CA ASP A 16 -6.19 0.28 -15.53
C ASP A 16 -5.81 0.87 -14.16
N VAL A 17 -4.78 1.72 -14.12
CA VAL A 17 -4.26 2.31 -12.88
C VAL A 17 -5.21 3.39 -12.37
N VAL A 18 -6.14 2.98 -11.51
CA VAL A 18 -7.07 3.88 -10.83
C VAL A 18 -6.77 3.90 -9.33
N ILE A 19 -6.28 5.04 -8.84
CA ILE A 19 -6.13 5.27 -7.40
C ILE A 19 -7.41 5.92 -6.88
N PRO A 20 -8.13 5.29 -5.95
CA PRO A 20 -9.38 5.85 -5.45
C PRO A 20 -9.12 7.08 -4.56
N ASN A 21 -10.02 8.07 -4.60
CA ASN A 21 -9.87 9.31 -3.83
C ASN A 21 -9.86 9.09 -2.31
N ASP A 22 -10.46 7.99 -1.85
CA ASP A 22 -10.56 7.57 -0.46
C ASP A 22 -9.54 6.48 -0.10
N PHE A 23 -8.47 6.32 -0.89
CA PHE A 23 -7.42 5.31 -0.70
C PHE A 23 -6.93 5.20 0.75
N LEU A 24 -6.68 6.33 1.41
CA LEU A 24 -6.16 6.34 2.79
C LEU A 24 -7.17 5.85 3.84
N THR A 25 -8.46 5.80 3.50
CA THR A 25 -9.52 5.30 4.38
C THR A 25 -9.70 3.79 4.30
N HIS A 26 -9.07 3.12 3.32
CA HIS A 26 -9.06 1.66 3.25
C HIS A 26 -8.52 1.08 4.56
N PRO A 27 -9.10 0.00 5.12
CA PRO A 27 -8.69 -0.52 6.43
C PRO A 27 -7.19 -0.80 6.55
N ASP A 28 -6.55 -1.28 5.49
CA ASP A 28 -5.12 -1.59 5.48
C ASP A 28 -4.24 -0.34 5.60
N THR A 29 -4.58 0.76 4.90
CA THR A 29 -3.83 2.02 5.00
C THR A 29 -4.14 2.74 6.30
N ALA A 30 -5.42 2.76 6.70
CA ALA A 30 -5.87 3.40 7.93
C ALA A 30 -5.22 2.77 9.16
N CYS A 31 -5.10 1.44 9.20
CA CYS A 31 -4.45 0.71 10.28
C CYS A 31 -3.02 1.21 10.54
N VAL A 32 -2.18 1.29 9.50
CA VAL A 32 -0.79 1.74 9.63
C VAL A 32 -0.71 3.20 10.08
N ILE A 33 -1.59 4.07 9.56
CA ILE A 33 -1.65 5.49 9.95
C ILE A 33 -2.05 5.63 11.43
N GLU A 34 -3.05 4.88 11.89
CA GLU A 34 -3.46 4.88 13.30
C GLU A 34 -2.36 4.32 14.21
N CYS A 35 -1.65 3.27 13.79
CA CYS A 35 -0.48 2.77 14.51
C CYS A 35 0.60 3.86 14.68
N ILE A 36 0.90 4.63 13.63
CA ILE A 36 1.88 5.73 13.72
C ILE A 36 1.41 6.79 14.73
N LYS A 37 0.12 7.14 14.76
CA LYS A 37 -0.43 8.09 15.74
C LYS A 37 -0.31 7.56 17.18
N ILE A 38 -0.60 6.28 17.40
CA ILE A 38 -0.46 5.62 18.70
C ILE A 38 1.00 5.67 19.15
N LEU A 39 1.94 5.27 18.30
CA LEU A 39 3.37 5.29 18.60
C LEU A 39 3.87 6.71 18.91
N LYS A 40 3.44 7.73 18.14
CA LYS A 40 3.83 9.12 18.42
C LYS A 40 3.28 9.61 19.76
N LYS A 41 2.06 9.21 20.13
CA LYS A 41 1.45 9.55 21.42
C LYS A 41 2.17 8.87 22.59
N GLU A 42 2.59 7.62 22.41
CA GLU A 42 3.23 6.82 23.46
C GLU A 42 4.68 7.25 23.73
N TYR A 43 5.45 7.51 22.67
CA TYR A 43 6.89 7.77 22.79
C TYR A 43 7.31 9.23 22.61
N GLY A 44 6.40 10.13 22.23
CA GLY A 44 6.71 11.55 22.09
C GLY A 44 7.89 11.81 21.16
N ASP A 45 8.94 12.43 21.68
CA ASP A 45 10.18 12.76 20.96
C ASP A 45 11.38 11.90 21.38
N ASP A 46 11.16 10.87 22.21
CA ASP A 46 12.25 10.01 22.72
C ASP A 46 12.78 9.03 21.67
N VAL A 47 11.98 8.72 20.65
CA VAL A 47 12.34 7.79 19.57
C VAL A 47 11.92 8.31 18.20
N ALA A 48 12.64 7.88 17.17
CA ALA A 48 12.25 8.09 15.78
C ALA A 48 11.24 7.03 15.32
N ILE A 49 10.17 7.46 14.65
CA ILE A 49 9.21 6.57 13.98
C ILE A 49 9.50 6.62 12.48
N ILE A 50 9.81 5.46 11.89
CA ILE A 50 10.19 5.35 10.48
C ILE A 50 9.10 4.59 9.72
N GLY A 51 8.35 5.30 8.88
CA GLY A 51 7.44 4.68 7.93
C GLY A 51 8.20 4.06 6.76
N LYS A 52 7.77 2.88 6.31
CA LYS A 52 8.36 2.18 5.17
C LYS A 52 7.25 1.70 4.25
N THR A 53 7.42 1.94 2.96
CA THR A 53 6.55 1.43 1.91
C THR A 53 7.37 0.71 0.85
N MET A 54 6.69 -0.07 0.01
CA MET A 54 7.26 -0.55 -1.25
C MET A 54 7.45 0.65 -2.19
N GLY A 55 8.59 0.70 -2.87
CA GLY A 55 8.85 1.73 -3.87
C GLY A 55 7.98 1.53 -5.13
N PRO A 56 7.77 2.57 -5.96
CA PRO A 56 6.90 2.49 -7.12
C PRO A 56 7.26 1.37 -8.11
N TRP A 57 8.57 1.15 -8.35
CA TRP A 57 9.06 0.06 -9.19
C TRP A 57 8.63 -1.31 -8.67
N THR A 58 8.84 -1.54 -7.37
CA THR A 58 8.46 -2.78 -6.70
C THR A 58 6.97 -3.01 -6.73
N LEU A 59 6.20 -1.97 -6.43
CA LEU A 59 4.75 -2.03 -6.48
C LEU A 59 4.24 -2.33 -7.91
N GLY A 60 4.89 -1.75 -8.92
CA GLY A 60 4.56 -1.95 -10.34
C GLY A 60 4.54 -3.41 -10.76
N TYR A 61 5.61 -4.16 -10.55
CA TYR A 61 5.60 -5.59 -10.92
C TYR A 61 4.68 -6.45 -10.05
N HIS A 62 4.36 -6.04 -8.82
CA HIS A 62 3.34 -6.73 -8.02
C HIS A 62 1.93 -6.51 -8.57
N CYS A 63 1.67 -5.38 -9.23
CA CYS A 63 0.38 -5.06 -9.83
C CYS A 63 0.25 -5.59 -11.28
N PHE A 64 1.30 -5.48 -12.10
CA PHE A 64 1.28 -5.89 -13.53
C PHE A 64 1.80 -7.32 -13.78
N GLY A 65 2.44 -7.93 -12.78
CA GLY A 65 3.22 -9.16 -12.95
C GLY A 65 4.68 -8.86 -13.30
N VAL A 66 5.57 -9.81 -13.03
CA VAL A 66 7.02 -9.61 -13.19
C VAL A 66 7.44 -9.56 -14.66
N GLU A 67 6.90 -10.43 -15.50
CA GLU A 67 7.24 -10.49 -16.93
C GLU A 67 6.67 -9.30 -17.74
N PRO A 68 5.40 -8.86 -17.60
CA PRO A 68 4.86 -7.75 -18.38
C PRO A 68 5.45 -6.37 -18.02
N PHE A 69 6.04 -6.23 -16.84
CA PHE A 69 6.57 -4.96 -16.36
C PHE A 69 8.01 -4.66 -16.83
N CYS A 70 8.75 -5.68 -17.30
CA CYS A 70 10.14 -5.55 -17.74
C CYS A 70 10.27 -5.27 -19.25
#